data_AF-A0A9D7NBB0-F1
#
_entry.id   AF-A0A9D7NBB0-F1
#
_cell.length_a   1.000
_cell.length_b   1.000
_cell.length_c   1.000
_cell.angle_alpha   90.00
_cell.angle_beta   90.00
_cell.angle_gamma   90.00
#
_symmetry.space_group_name_H-M   'P 1'
#
loop_
_entity.id
_entity.type
_entity.pdbx_description
1 polymer ?
#
loop_
_entity_poly.entity_id
_entity_poly.type
_entity_poly.pdbx_seq_one_letter_code
_entity_poly.pdbx_strand_id
1 'polypeptide(L)'
;MRLEQSINNTSLVMAIQFKDSEKILLFPGDAEYGNWLSWHDPQLNWSFVKNNVLQTVGVDYIFKNTVLYKVGHHLSQNGTGKEIGLEQIKHPELAAMVTLDFKKILPGWLNTMPNDFIGAELINKTKGKLFFSGAYEPILKNIQTPRVSINANHLKETVKNNKKFVGKIAVEYSVKG
;
A
#
# COMPACT_ATOMS: atom_id res chain seq x y z
N MET A 1 20.32 1.54 -24.92
CA MET A 1 20.19 1.04 -23.53
C MET A 1 18.76 0.57 -23.32
N ARG A 2 18.53 -0.74 -23.12
CA ARG A 2 17.26 -1.24 -22.59
C ARG A 2 17.33 -1.12 -21.07
N LEU A 3 16.69 -0.09 -20.53
CA LEU A 3 16.61 0.18 -19.09
C LEU A 3 15.85 -0.94 -18.33
N GLU A 4 15.15 -1.81 -19.06
CA GLU A 4 14.33 -2.92 -18.56
C GLU A 4 15.14 -4.12 -18.00
N GLN A 5 16.45 -4.21 -18.24
CA GLN A 5 17.24 -5.41 -17.90
C GLN A 5 18.39 -5.16 -16.91
N SER A 6 18.55 -3.93 -16.40
CA SER A 6 19.60 -3.64 -15.44
C SER A 6 19.14 -2.58 -14.44
N ILE A 7 18.84 -3.06 -13.23
CA ILE A 7 18.60 -2.31 -12.00
C ILE A 7 17.40 -1.33 -12.09
N ASN A 8 16.18 -1.81 -11.89
CA ASN A 8 14.98 -0.97 -11.78
C ASN A 8 14.83 -0.25 -10.42
N ASN A 9 15.90 -0.09 -9.63
CA ASN A 9 15.83 0.44 -8.26
C ASN A 9 15.66 1.96 -8.15
N THR A 10 15.39 2.69 -9.24
CA THR A 10 15.07 4.12 -9.15
C THR A 10 13.57 4.29 -8.93
N SER A 11 13.15 4.20 -7.68
CA SER A 11 11.77 4.43 -7.28
C SER A 11 11.64 5.72 -6.48
N LEU A 12 10.63 6.52 -6.83
CA LEU A 12 10.21 7.67 -6.05
C LEU A 12 9.19 7.22 -5.00
N VAL A 13 9.43 7.58 -3.74
CA VAL A 13 8.43 7.50 -2.67
C VAL A 13 8.02 8.91 -2.26
N MET A 14 6.73 9.09 -2.01
CA MET A 14 6.17 10.33 -1.49
C MET A 14 5.43 10.05 -0.18
N ALA A 15 5.71 10.83 0.85
CA ALA A 15 4.95 10.83 2.10
C ALA A 15 4.41 12.23 2.34
N ILE A 16 3.09 12.34 2.56
CA ILE A 16 2.41 13.61 2.83
C ILE A 16 1.87 13.57 4.25
N GLN A 17 2.36 14.47 5.11
CA GLN A 17 1.87 14.62 6.48
C GLN A 17 0.82 15.72 6.54
N PHE A 18 -0.27 15.49 7.29
CA PHE A 18 -1.25 16.53 7.59
C PHE A 18 -0.66 17.54 8.59
N LYS A 19 -1.03 18.82 8.50
CA LYS A 19 -0.50 19.84 9.45
C LYS A 19 -1.09 19.70 10.85
N ASP A 20 -2.39 19.37 10.92
CA ASP A 20 -3.16 19.36 12.16
C ASP A 20 -3.10 18.01 12.89
N SER A 21 -2.42 17.02 12.31
CA SER A 21 -2.23 15.69 12.93
C SER A 21 -0.95 15.05 12.41
N GLU A 22 -0.39 14.07 13.13
CA GLU A 22 0.82 13.39 12.64
C GLU A 22 0.55 12.42 11.49
N LYS A 23 -0.71 12.26 11.07
CA LYS A 23 -1.14 11.29 10.06
C LYS A 23 -0.40 11.50 8.74
N ILE A 24 -0.02 10.39 8.11
CA ILE A 24 0.74 10.35 6.86
C ILE A 24 -0.01 9.57 5.79
N LEU A 25 0.02 10.10 4.57
CA LEU A 25 -0.33 9.40 3.35
C LEU A 25 0.95 8.94 2.67
N LEU A 26 1.16 7.63 2.52
CA LEU A 26 2.37 7.02 1.99
C LEU A 26 2.13 6.46 0.59
N PHE A 27 2.90 6.94 -0.38
CA PHE A 27 2.83 6.57 -1.79
C PHE A 27 4.20 6.11 -2.31
N PRO A 28 4.56 4.85 -2.08
CA PRO A 28 5.68 4.24 -2.80
C PRO A 28 5.29 4.11 -4.27
N GLY A 29 6.17 4.57 -5.15
CA GLY A 29 6.05 4.44 -6.59
C GLY A 29 6.19 2.98 -7.00
N ASP A 30 7.31 2.65 -7.63
CA ASP A 30 7.68 1.28 -8.01
C ASP A 30 8.82 0.77 -7.11
N ALA A 31 8.64 0.91 -5.80
CA ALA A 31 9.68 0.57 -4.82
C ALA A 31 9.86 -0.94 -4.77
N GLU A 32 11.07 -1.42 -5.01
CA GLU A 32 11.45 -2.81 -4.80
C GLU A 32 12.08 -3.03 -3.43
N TYR A 33 12.39 -4.29 -3.11
CA TYR A 33 12.98 -4.68 -1.83
C TYR A 33 14.21 -3.85 -1.45
N GLY A 34 15.08 -3.52 -2.42
CA GLY A 34 16.24 -2.67 -2.19
C GLY A 34 15.88 -1.24 -1.75
N ASN A 35 14.81 -0.67 -2.31
CA ASN A 35 14.31 0.63 -1.89
C ASN A 35 13.76 0.56 -0.46
N TRP A 36 12.93 -0.43 -0.15
CA TRP A 36 12.40 -0.63 1.20
C TRP A 36 13.52 -0.78 2.22
N LEU A 37 14.57 -1.55 1.91
CA LEU A 37 15.70 -1.77 2.79
C LEU A 37 16.48 -0.46 3.05
N SER A 38 16.69 0.36 2.01
CA SER A 38 17.39 1.64 2.16
C SER A 38 16.69 2.62 3.10
N TRP A 39 15.38 2.48 3.31
CA TRP A 39 14.64 3.38 4.20
C TRP A 39 14.96 3.12 5.67
N HIS A 40 15.50 1.95 6.00
CA HIS A 40 15.93 1.58 7.34
C HIS A 40 17.37 1.98 7.65
N ASP A 41 18.06 2.68 6.74
CA ASP A 41 19.39 3.22 7.02
C ASP A 41 19.30 4.27 8.14
N PRO A 42 20.04 4.12 9.26
CA PRO A 42 19.99 5.07 10.38
C PRO A 42 20.45 6.48 10.00
N GLN A 43 21.18 6.64 8.89
CA GLN A 43 21.59 7.95 8.39
C GLN A 43 20.48 8.65 7.58
N LEU A 44 19.49 7.90 7.09
CA LEU A 44 18.37 8.45 6.34
C LEU A 44 17.30 8.99 7.29
N ASN A 45 17.18 10.32 7.33
CA ASN A 45 16.25 11.02 8.19
C ASN A 45 15.50 12.11 7.42
N TRP A 46 14.29 12.43 7.87
CA TRP A 46 13.46 13.50 7.33
C TRP A 46 13.17 14.52 8.42
N SER A 47 13.07 15.79 8.04
CA SER A 47 12.80 16.87 9.00
C SER A 47 11.56 17.67 8.63
N PHE A 48 10.81 18.08 9.64
CA PHE A 48 9.65 18.95 9.51
C PHE A 48 9.52 19.84 10.75
N VAL A 49 8.76 20.94 10.66
CA VAL A 49 8.55 21.85 11.78
C VAL A 49 7.19 21.59 12.41
N LYS A 50 7.17 21.41 13.74
CA LYS A 50 5.95 21.27 14.54
C LYS A 50 6.03 22.19 15.73
N ASN A 51 5.02 23.04 15.94
CA ASN A 51 4.98 24.03 17.04
C ASN A 51 6.27 24.89 17.13
N ASN A 52 6.78 25.35 15.98
CA ASN A 52 8.05 26.09 15.85
C ASN A 52 9.31 25.34 16.30
N VAL A 53 9.25 24.01 16.43
CA VAL A 53 10.41 23.16 16.75
C VAL A 53 10.70 22.23 15.56
N LEU A 54 11.97 22.20 15.14
CA LEU A 54 12.45 21.26 14.13
C LEU A 54 12.41 19.84 14.69
N GLN A 55 11.68 18.96 14.00
CA GLN A 55 11.65 17.53 14.25
C GLN A 55 12.53 16.84 13.22
N THR A 56 13.23 15.78 13.64
CA THR A 56 13.97 14.87 12.75
C THR A 56 13.51 13.46 13.05
N VAL A 57 13.09 12.73 12.02
CA VAL A 57 12.45 11.43 12.15
C VAL A 57 12.99 10.44 11.15
N GLY A 58 13.02 9.16 11.53
CA GLY A 58 13.32 8.03 10.65
C GLY A 58 12.05 7.36 10.12
N VAL A 59 12.24 6.22 9.45
CA VAL A 59 11.15 5.50 8.76
C VAL A 59 10.08 4.97 9.71
N ASP A 60 10.46 4.62 10.95
CA ASP A 60 9.52 4.14 11.97
C ASP A 60 8.42 5.16 12.27
N TYR A 61 8.76 6.45 12.30
CA TYR A 61 7.78 7.52 12.45
C TYR A 61 6.81 7.56 11.27
N ILE A 62 7.33 7.40 10.06
CA ILE A 62 6.53 7.40 8.83
C ILE A 62 5.54 6.22 8.87
N PHE A 63 6.03 5.00 9.14
CA PHE A 63 5.17 3.81 9.18
C PHE A 63 4.16 3.84 10.31
N LYS A 64 4.56 4.25 11.52
CA LYS A 64 3.65 4.35 12.67
C LYS A 64 2.50 5.31 12.41
N ASN A 65 2.74 6.40 11.68
CA ASN A 65 1.75 7.43 11.42
C ASN A 65 1.05 7.29 10.05
N THR A 66 1.40 6.28 9.24
CA THR A 66 0.76 6.07 7.94
C THR A 66 -0.69 5.62 8.09
N VAL A 67 -1.63 6.44 7.61
CA VAL A 67 -3.07 6.17 7.63
C VAL A 67 -3.63 5.81 6.26
N LEU A 68 -2.92 6.15 5.18
CA LEU A 68 -3.21 5.70 3.83
C LEU A 68 -1.94 5.15 3.21
N TYR A 69 -2.00 3.93 2.68
CA TYR A 69 -0.88 3.29 2.00
C TYR A 69 -1.28 2.92 0.56
N LYS A 70 -0.63 3.52 -0.43
CA LYS A 70 -0.72 3.03 -1.81
C LYS A 70 0.23 1.86 -1.97
N VAL A 71 -0.29 0.69 -2.32
CA VAL A 71 0.49 -0.54 -2.45
C VAL A 71 1.38 -0.48 -3.70
N GLY A 72 2.63 -0.94 -3.57
CA GLY A 72 3.58 -1.04 -4.67
C GLY A 72 3.27 -2.21 -5.62
N HIS A 73 3.73 -2.08 -6.87
CA HIS A 73 3.93 -3.18 -7.82
C HIS A 73 2.91 -4.33 -7.77
N HIS A 74 1.64 -4.05 -8.06
CA HIS A 74 0.62 -5.09 -8.30
C HIS A 74 0.42 -6.13 -7.19
N LEU A 75 0.61 -5.78 -5.91
CA LEU A 75 0.58 -6.72 -4.76
C LEU A 75 1.68 -7.79 -4.83
N SER A 76 2.85 -7.47 -5.38
CA SER A 76 4.00 -8.36 -5.32
C SER A 76 4.69 -8.28 -3.95
N GLN A 77 5.36 -9.36 -3.55
CA GLN A 77 6.14 -9.37 -2.30
C GLN A 77 7.26 -8.33 -2.32
N ASN A 78 8.01 -8.27 -3.43
CA ASN A 78 9.13 -7.33 -3.61
C ASN A 78 8.65 -5.87 -3.60
N GLY A 79 7.52 -5.58 -4.24
CA GLY A 79 6.94 -4.25 -4.31
C GLY A 79 6.37 -3.74 -3.00
N THR A 80 5.96 -4.66 -2.14
CA THR A 80 5.31 -4.36 -0.86
C THR A 80 6.30 -4.33 0.30
N GLY A 81 7.46 -5.00 0.15
CA GLY A 81 8.43 -5.17 1.22
C GLY A 81 7.79 -5.76 2.48
N LYS A 82 7.12 -6.93 2.39
CA LYS A 82 6.22 -7.47 3.42
C LYS A 82 6.66 -7.18 4.86
N GLU A 83 7.83 -7.65 5.26
CA GLU A 83 8.36 -7.56 6.62
C GLU A 83 8.87 -6.15 6.96
N ILE A 84 9.59 -5.52 6.03
CA ILE A 84 10.26 -4.22 6.23
C ILE A 84 9.41 -3.00 5.84
N GLY A 85 8.18 -3.22 5.39
CA GLY A 85 7.25 -2.20 4.90
C GLY A 85 5.86 -2.44 5.47
N LEU A 86 5.05 -3.27 4.79
CA LEU A 86 3.64 -3.49 5.18
C LEU A 86 3.45 -3.90 6.65
N GLU A 87 4.27 -4.82 7.17
CA GLU A 87 4.15 -5.28 8.56
C GLU A 87 4.50 -4.19 9.57
N GLN A 88 5.35 -3.23 9.21
CA GLN A 88 5.73 -2.08 10.03
C GLN A 88 4.60 -1.03 10.11
N ILE A 89 3.72 -0.98 9.12
CA ILE A 89 2.54 -0.11 9.13
C ILE A 89 1.46 -0.73 10.03
N LYS A 90 1.26 -0.13 11.20
CA LYS A 90 0.38 -0.65 12.28
C LYS A 90 -0.70 0.34 12.73
N HIS A 91 -0.88 1.46 12.03
CA HIS A 91 -1.84 2.48 12.43
C HIS A 91 -3.29 1.92 12.42
N PRO A 92 -4.09 2.10 13.48
CA PRO A 92 -5.43 1.51 13.58
C PRO A 92 -6.44 2.05 12.54
N GLU A 93 -6.18 3.25 12.04
CA GLU A 93 -6.98 3.88 10.98
C GLU A 93 -6.52 3.53 9.56
N LEU A 94 -5.54 2.64 9.37
CA LEU A 94 -4.98 2.34 8.05
C LEU A 94 -6.06 2.00 7.01
N ALA A 95 -5.99 2.69 5.88
CA ALA A 95 -6.61 2.33 4.62
C ALA A 95 -5.51 2.06 3.59
N ALA A 96 -5.81 1.26 2.57
CA ALA A 96 -4.84 1.02 1.51
C ALA A 96 -5.49 1.03 0.13
N MET A 97 -4.70 1.43 -0.87
CA MET A 97 -5.12 1.48 -2.27
C MET A 97 -4.21 0.60 -3.11
N VAL A 98 -4.81 -0.28 -3.89
CA VAL A 98 -4.12 -1.21 -4.79
C VAL A 98 -4.36 -0.79 -6.22
N THR A 99 -3.29 -0.49 -6.94
CA THR A 99 -3.34 -0.26 -8.39
C THR A 99 -2.99 -1.55 -9.13
N LEU A 100 -3.99 -2.16 -9.76
CA LEU A 100 -3.82 -3.48 -10.38
C LEU A 100 -4.68 -3.60 -11.64
N ASP A 101 -4.03 -3.82 -12.77
CA ASP A 101 -4.67 -4.15 -14.04
C ASP A 101 -4.11 -5.46 -14.56
N PHE A 102 -4.91 -6.53 -14.52
CA PHE A 102 -4.54 -7.85 -15.01
C PHE A 102 -4.08 -7.85 -16.47
N LYS A 103 -4.57 -6.93 -17.30
CA LYS A 103 -4.18 -6.85 -18.72
C LYS A 103 -2.74 -6.36 -18.89
N LYS A 104 -2.15 -5.75 -17.86
CA LYS A 104 -0.78 -5.25 -17.85
C LYS A 104 0.22 -6.22 -17.22
N ILE A 105 -0.26 -7.29 -16.58
CA ILE A 105 0.59 -8.32 -15.97
C ILE A 105 0.95 -9.36 -17.03
N LEU A 106 2.24 -9.62 -17.22
CA LEU A 106 2.66 -10.68 -18.14
C LEU A 106 2.24 -12.06 -17.57
N PRO A 107 1.82 -13.02 -18.41
CA PRO A 107 1.32 -14.32 -17.96
C PRO A 107 2.26 -15.08 -17.01
N GLY A 108 3.58 -14.95 -17.19
CA GLY A 108 4.58 -15.59 -16.33
C GLY A 108 4.58 -15.12 -14.87
N TRP A 109 3.99 -13.95 -14.59
CA TRP A 109 3.91 -13.37 -13.25
C TRP A 109 2.61 -13.70 -12.51
N LEU A 110 1.60 -14.25 -13.18
CA LEU A 110 0.29 -14.53 -12.57
C LEU A 110 0.34 -15.56 -11.43
N ASN A 111 1.42 -16.34 -11.35
CA ASN A 111 1.65 -17.29 -10.26
C ASN A 111 2.25 -16.66 -8.99
N THR A 112 2.80 -15.45 -9.09
CA THR A 112 3.49 -14.76 -7.98
C THR A 112 2.82 -13.43 -7.60
N MET A 113 2.15 -12.78 -8.56
CA MET A 113 1.36 -11.56 -8.36
C MET A 113 0.04 -11.62 -9.17
N PRO A 114 -1.09 -11.14 -8.62
CA PRO A 114 -1.25 -10.56 -7.29
C PRO A 114 -1.07 -11.61 -6.19
N ASN A 115 -0.30 -11.28 -5.15
CA ASN A 115 0.01 -12.24 -4.09
C ASN A 115 -1.14 -12.37 -3.10
N ASP A 116 -1.57 -13.60 -2.83
CA ASP A 116 -2.70 -13.89 -1.97
C ASP A 116 -2.42 -13.59 -0.49
N PHE A 117 -1.24 -13.93 0.02
CA PHE A 117 -0.84 -13.61 1.39
C PHE A 117 -0.81 -12.09 1.64
N ILE A 118 -0.23 -11.32 0.72
CA ILE A 118 -0.20 -9.84 0.82
C ILE A 118 -1.61 -9.26 0.76
N GLY A 119 -2.44 -9.73 -0.18
CA GLY A 119 -3.82 -9.28 -0.29
C GLY A 119 -4.66 -9.57 0.96
N ALA A 120 -4.53 -10.77 1.52
CA ALA A 120 -5.23 -11.17 2.74
C ALA A 120 -4.77 -10.32 3.94
N GLU A 121 -3.46 -10.11 4.09
CA GLU A 121 -2.90 -9.29 5.16
C GLU A 121 -3.38 -7.84 5.07
N LEU A 122 -3.42 -7.27 3.86
CA LEU A 122 -3.96 -5.91 3.64
C LEU A 122 -5.43 -5.82 4.03
N ILE A 123 -6.27 -6.80 3.66
CA ILE A 123 -7.69 -6.80 4.06
C ILE A 123 -7.81 -6.84 5.59
N ASN A 124 -7.00 -7.67 6.26
CA ASN A 124 -7.02 -7.79 7.71
C ASN A 124 -6.54 -6.51 8.40
N LYS A 125 -5.37 -5.98 8.01
CA LYS A 125 -4.78 -4.75 8.59
C LYS A 125 -5.67 -3.52 8.41
N THR A 126 -6.27 -3.38 7.23
CA THR A 126 -7.14 -2.23 6.92
C THR A 126 -8.56 -2.38 7.46
N LYS A 127 -8.89 -3.53 8.07
CA LYS A 127 -10.26 -3.88 8.50
C LYS A 127 -11.27 -3.74 7.37
N GLY A 128 -10.85 -4.06 6.14
CA GLY A 128 -11.65 -3.95 4.93
C GLY A 128 -11.64 -2.58 4.24
N LYS A 129 -10.84 -1.61 4.70
CA LYS A 129 -10.58 -0.35 3.98
C LYS A 129 -9.48 -0.52 2.92
N LEU A 130 -9.60 -1.58 2.12
CA LEU A 130 -8.74 -1.87 0.98
C LEU A 130 -9.49 -1.52 -0.31
N PHE A 131 -8.95 -0.62 -1.11
CA PHE A 131 -9.57 -0.10 -2.33
C PHE A 131 -8.76 -0.55 -3.55
N PHE A 132 -9.43 -1.02 -4.59
CA PHE A 132 -8.81 -1.47 -5.82
C PHE A 132 -9.10 -0.51 -6.97
N SER A 133 -8.06 -0.06 -7.65
CA SER A 133 -8.16 0.62 -8.94
C SER A 133 -8.14 -0.42 -10.05
N GLY A 134 -9.32 -0.91 -10.43
CA GLY A 134 -9.51 -1.97 -11.43
C GLY A 134 -10.77 -2.80 -11.15
N ALA A 135 -11.03 -3.82 -11.97
CA ALA A 135 -12.09 -4.79 -11.68
C ALA A 135 -11.73 -5.57 -10.42
N TYR A 136 -12.42 -5.31 -9.30
CA TYR A 136 -12.06 -5.88 -8.01
C TYR A 136 -12.45 -7.36 -7.88
N GLU A 137 -13.44 -7.85 -8.64
CA GLU A 137 -13.88 -9.25 -8.56
C GLU A 137 -12.80 -10.25 -8.98
N PRO A 138 -12.11 -10.10 -10.14
CA PRO A 138 -10.95 -10.93 -10.47
C PRO A 138 -9.82 -10.84 -9.45
N ILE A 139 -9.60 -9.65 -8.86
CA ILE A 139 -8.55 -9.44 -7.86
C ILE A 139 -8.87 -10.22 -6.59
N LEU A 140 -10.11 -10.11 -6.10
CA LEU A 140 -10.57 -10.84 -4.93
C LEU A 140 -10.50 -12.36 -5.12
N LYS A 141 -10.83 -12.87 -6.31
CA LYS A 141 -10.71 -14.31 -6.61
C LYS A 141 -9.26 -14.80 -6.47
N ASN A 142 -8.28 -14.00 -6.88
CA ASN A 142 -6.87 -14.37 -6.76
C ASN A 142 -6.34 -14.27 -5.33
N ILE A 143 -6.88 -13.36 -4.52
CA ILE A 143 -6.48 -13.19 -3.11
C ILE A 143 -7.13 -14.24 -2.22
N GLN A 144 -8.36 -14.65 -2.52
CA GLN A 144 -9.10 -15.63 -1.73
C GLN A 144 -8.72 -17.06 -2.14
N THR A 145 -7.63 -17.55 -1.57
CA THR A 145 -7.18 -18.94 -1.74
C THR A 145 -7.40 -19.73 -0.45
N PRO A 146 -7.45 -21.08 -0.51
CA PRO A 146 -7.51 -21.92 0.69
C PRO A 146 -6.28 -21.80 1.62
N ARG A 147 -5.20 -21.13 1.18
CA ARG A 147 -3.93 -21.01 1.91
C ARG A 147 -3.89 -19.84 2.88
N VAL A 148 -4.85 -18.92 2.78
CA VAL A 148 -4.88 -17.67 3.56
C VAL A 148 -6.16 -17.58 4.38
N SER A 149 -6.09 -16.89 5.52
CA SER A 149 -7.25 -16.61 6.37
C SER A 149 -7.60 -15.12 6.32
N ILE A 150 -8.87 -14.82 6.06
CA ILE A 150 -9.39 -13.45 5.99
C ILE A 150 -10.59 -13.37 6.91
N ASN A 151 -10.64 -12.34 7.76
CA ASN A 151 -11.82 -12.12 8.59
C ASN A 151 -13.04 -11.81 7.71
N ALA A 152 -14.14 -12.53 7.92
CA ALA A 152 -15.36 -12.41 7.09
C ALA A 152 -15.97 -11.00 7.10
N ASN A 153 -15.92 -10.29 8.24
CA ASN A 153 -16.43 -8.92 8.33
C ASN A 153 -15.55 -7.94 7.55
N HIS A 154 -14.23 -8.10 7.63
CA HIS A 154 -13.30 -7.28 6.85
C HIS A 154 -13.48 -7.53 5.35
N LEU A 155 -13.64 -8.79 4.94
CA LEU A 155 -13.92 -9.10 3.54
C LEU A 155 -15.23 -8.49 3.06
N LYS A 156 -16.30 -8.59 3.86
CA LYS A 156 -17.59 -7.98 3.56
C LYS A 156 -17.47 -6.46 3.39
N GLU A 157 -16.71 -5.81 4.26
CA GLU A 157 -16.47 -4.37 4.18
C GLU A 157 -15.62 -3.98 2.96
N THR A 158 -14.59 -4.76 2.61
CA THR A 158 -13.83 -4.60 1.34
C THR A 158 -14.75 -4.66 0.13
N VAL A 159 -15.60 -5.69 0.03
CA VAL A 159 -16.54 -5.85 -1.10
C VAL A 159 -17.51 -4.68 -1.15
N LYS A 160 -18.10 -4.30 -0.02
CA LYS A 160 -19.03 -3.17 0.08
C LYS A 160 -18.41 -1.85 -0.37
N ASN A 161 -17.17 -1.57 0.04
CA ASN A 161 -16.48 -0.35 -0.33
C ASN A 161 -16.12 -0.30 -1.82
N ASN A 162 -15.62 -1.40 -2.38
CA ASN A 162 -15.21 -1.46 -3.79
C ASN A 162 -16.40 -1.48 -4.77
N LYS A 163 -17.57 -2.00 -4.36
CA LYS A 163 -18.80 -1.92 -5.17
C LYS A 163 -19.15 -0.49 -5.61
N LYS A 164 -18.80 0.53 -4.82
CA LYS A 164 -19.05 1.94 -5.15
C LYS A 164 -18.22 2.43 -6.33
N PHE A 165 -17.10 1.77 -6.62
CA PHE A 165 -16.17 2.10 -7.72
C PHE A 165 -16.47 1.32 -9.02
N VAL A 166 -17.45 0.42 -9.03
CA VAL A 166 -17.80 -0.34 -10.25
C VAL A 166 -18.20 0.61 -11.37
N GLY A 167 -17.47 0.55 -12.49
CA GLY A 167 -17.66 1.43 -13.65
C GLY A 167 -17.22 2.88 -13.42
N LYS A 168 -16.49 3.18 -12.34
CA LYS A 168 -16.03 4.52 -11.98
C LYS A 168 -14.54 4.53 -11.68
N ILE A 169 -13.87 5.63 -12.01
CA ILE A 169 -12.45 5.87 -11.66
C ILE A 169 -12.29 6.60 -10.32
N ALA A 170 -13.37 7.24 -9.84
CA ALA A 170 -13.40 7.97 -8.59
C ALA A 170 -14.81 7.91 -7.99
N VAL A 171 -14.91 8.13 -6.68
CA VAL A 171 -16.17 8.25 -5.94
C VAL A 171 -16.10 9.56 -5.16
N GLU A 172 -17.12 10.40 -5.31
CA GLU A 172 -17.24 11.61 -4.51
C GLU A 172 -17.67 11.28 -3.08
N TYR A 173 -17.09 11.97 -2.11
CA TYR A 173 -17.41 11.81 -0.70
C TYR A 173 -17.38 13.15 0.02
N SER A 174 -18.36 13.40 0.88
CA SER A 174 -18.39 14.58 1.74
C SER A 174 -17.85 14.20 3.12
N VAL A 175 -16.73 14.81 3.51
CA VAL A 175 -16.18 14.68 4.85
C VAL A 175 -16.80 15.78 5.71
N LYS A 176 -17.48 15.40 6.81
CA LYS A 176 -17.86 16.35 7.85
C LYS A 176 -16.62 16.60 8.71
N GLY A 177 -16.13 17.85 8.70
CA GLY A 177 -15.05 18.32 9.57
C GLY A 177 -15.51 18.50 11.00
#